data_AF-A0A1Q9AFP5-F1
#
_entry.id   AF-A0A1Q9AFP5-F1
#
_cell.length_a   1.000
_cell.length_b   1.000
_cell.length_c   1.000
_cell.angle_alpha   90.00
_cell.angle_beta   90.00
_cell.angle_gamma   90.00
#
_symmetry.space_group_name_H-M   'P 1'
#
loop_
_entity.id
_entity.type
_entity.pdbx_description
1 polymer ?
#
loop_
_entity_poly.entity_id
_entity_poly.type
_entity_poly.pdbx_seq_one_letter_code
_entity_poly.pdbx_strand_id
1 'polypeptide(L)'
;MAVLWEGWVQSRGNWHSSQLLLTLQSTRKNRRRGGRRWMTEAQLAERYGQDVAQEIIEHKSTDAVLRRTQVKNHPDCPRLRLFLCFDYECEEEEEEDVLGHMASASYKHGGDHDQPGRRSRKRKHESDSDSESPEDSSSSSSSSEKKKK
;
A
#
# COMPACT_ATOMS: atom_id res chain seq x y z
N MET A 1 6.85 21.30 -33.92
CA MET A 1 6.50 20.27 -34.94
C MET A 1 7.53 19.15 -35.08
N ALA A 2 8.84 19.39 -34.90
CA ALA A 2 9.87 18.36 -35.09
C ALA A 2 9.68 17.09 -34.24
N VAL A 3 9.30 17.23 -32.96
CA VAL A 3 9.15 16.11 -32.01
C VAL A 3 8.04 15.13 -32.41
N LEU A 4 6.93 15.63 -32.97
CA LEU A 4 5.83 14.80 -33.45
C LEU A 4 6.21 14.03 -34.71
N TRP A 5 6.96 14.66 -35.62
CA TRP A 5 7.42 13.98 -36.82
C TRP A 5 8.42 12.86 -36.48
N GLU A 6 9.36 13.15 -35.59
CA GLU A 6 10.37 12.17 -35.16
C GLU A 6 9.74 10.97 -34.47
N GLY A 7 8.76 11.18 -33.57
CA GLY A 7 8.02 10.09 -32.92
C GLY A 7 7.22 9.22 -33.91
N TRP A 8 6.69 9.81 -34.99
CA TRP A 8 5.98 9.08 -36.05
C TRP A 8 6.92 8.18 -36.84
N VAL A 9 8.09 8.71 -37.20
CA VAL A 9 9.14 7.98 -37.92
C VAL A 9 9.70 6.85 -37.06
N GLN A 10 9.99 7.11 -35.79
CA GLN A 10 10.47 6.10 -34.83
C GLN A 10 9.45 4.98 -34.60
N SER A 11 8.16 5.30 -34.62
CA SER A 11 7.08 4.32 -34.46
C SER A 11 6.67 3.63 -35.78
N ARG A 12 7.41 3.85 -36.87
CA ARG A 12 7.18 3.26 -38.20
C ARG A 12 5.74 3.45 -38.71
N GLY A 13 5.14 4.59 -38.39
CA GLY A 13 3.75 4.90 -38.76
C GLY A 13 2.68 4.27 -37.86
N ASN A 14 3.05 3.65 -36.74
CA ASN A 14 2.10 3.20 -35.73
C ASN A 14 2.14 4.11 -34.50
N TRP A 15 1.28 5.13 -34.48
CA TRP A 15 1.28 6.10 -33.37
C TRP A 15 1.06 5.47 -31.98
N HIS A 16 0.37 4.33 -31.93
CA HIS A 16 0.01 3.65 -30.68
C HIS A 16 1.20 2.99 -29.98
N SER A 17 2.29 2.71 -30.70
CA SER A 17 3.54 2.19 -30.13
C SER A 17 4.56 3.28 -29.87
N SER A 18 4.22 4.55 -30.10
CA SER A 18 5.17 5.64 -29.88
C SER A 18 5.40 5.90 -28.40
N GLN A 19 6.65 6.12 -28.04
CA GLN A 19 7.04 6.49 -26.68
C GLN A 19 6.40 7.81 -26.24
N LEU A 20 6.11 8.71 -27.19
CA LEU A 20 5.40 9.96 -26.95
C LEU A 20 3.96 9.72 -26.48
N LEU A 21 3.23 8.79 -27.12
CA LEU A 21 1.88 8.46 -26.67
C LEU A 21 1.91 7.78 -25.30
N LEU A 22 2.87 6.87 -25.07
CA LEU A 22 3.05 6.18 -23.79
C LEU A 22 3.32 7.18 -22.65
N THR A 23 4.18 8.18 -22.89
CA THR A 23 4.47 9.24 -21.90
C THR A 23 3.29 10.17 -21.67
N LEU A 24 2.54 10.52 -22.71
CA LEU A 24 1.33 11.35 -22.57
C LEU A 24 0.18 10.63 -21.84
N GLN A 25 0.11 9.31 -21.98
CA GLN A 25 -0.91 8.50 -21.31
C GLN A 25 -0.45 8.00 -19.93
N SER A 26 0.84 8.04 -19.62
CA SER A 26 1.34 7.80 -18.27
C SER A 26 0.82 8.88 -17.33
N THR A 27 0.14 8.49 -16.27
CA THR A 27 -0.36 9.41 -15.24
C THR A 27 0.34 9.08 -13.93
N ARG A 28 1.08 10.05 -13.40
CA ARG A 28 1.68 9.93 -12.07
C ARG A 28 0.66 10.35 -11.03
N LYS A 29 0.37 9.46 -10.08
CA LYS A 29 -0.55 9.76 -8.98
C LYS A 29 0.19 9.63 -7.66
N ASN A 30 0.48 10.75 -7.04
CA ASN A 30 1.04 10.75 -5.69
C ASN A 30 -0.12 10.61 -4.71
N ARG A 31 -0.16 9.48 -4.00
CA ARG A 31 -1.16 9.25 -2.96
C ARG A 31 -0.48 9.23 -1.60
N ARG A 32 -0.90 10.12 -0.71
CA ARG A 32 -0.55 10.02 0.70
C ARG A 32 -1.15 8.73 1.25
N ARG A 33 -0.30 7.81 1.68
CA ARG A 33 -0.71 6.57 2.32
C ARG A 33 0.12 6.41 3.58
N GLY A 34 -0.54 6.32 4.72
CA GLY A 34 0.15 6.07 5.96
C GLY A 34 0.98 4.78 5.85
N GLY A 35 2.24 4.85 6.29
CA GLY A 35 3.23 3.79 6.12
C GLY A 35 3.92 3.46 7.44
N ARG A 36 4.44 2.24 7.56
CA ARG A 36 5.29 1.87 8.71
C ARG A 36 6.72 2.29 8.44
N ARG A 37 7.25 3.21 9.25
CA ARG A 37 8.61 3.73 9.14
C ARG A 37 9.41 3.46 10.41
N TRP A 38 10.68 3.13 10.24
CA TRP A 38 11.63 3.05 11.34
C TRP A 38 12.09 4.47 11.69
N MET A 39 11.86 4.89 12.93
CA MET A 39 12.21 6.22 13.43
C MET A 39 13.16 6.12 14.62
N THR A 40 14.04 7.10 14.76
CA THR A 40 14.84 7.28 15.98
C THR A 40 13.99 7.94 17.09
N GLU A 41 14.47 7.90 18.33
CA GLU A 41 13.86 8.61 19.45
C GLU A 41 13.71 10.12 19.17
N ALA A 42 14.73 10.75 18.58
CA ALA A 42 14.68 12.17 18.23
C ALA A 42 13.58 12.46 17.18
N GLN A 43 13.43 11.60 16.17
CA GLN A 43 12.37 11.73 15.16
C GLN A 43 10.98 11.51 15.76
N LEU A 44 10.84 10.58 16.71
CA LEU A 44 9.60 10.37 17.45
C LEU A 44 9.21 11.60 18.27
N ALA A 45 10.17 12.20 18.98
CA ALA A 45 9.96 13.40 19.77
C ALA A 45 9.57 14.60 18.90
N GLU A 46 10.20 14.76 17.74
CA GLU A 46 9.86 15.81 16.78
C GLU A 46 8.44 15.64 16.22
N ARG A 47 8.00 14.40 15.98
CA ARG A 47 6.70 14.11 15.35
C ARG A 47 5.53 14.12 16.32
N TYR A 48 5.67 13.48 17.49
CA TYR A 48 4.57 13.24 18.42
C TYR A 48 4.70 14.02 19.73
N GLY A 49 5.83 14.71 19.93
CA GLY A 49 6.20 15.34 21.20
C GLY A 49 7.00 14.40 22.10
N GLN A 50 7.74 15.00 23.04
CA GLN A 50 8.66 14.28 23.92
C GLN A 50 7.96 13.26 24.82
N ASP A 51 6.82 13.62 25.40
CA ASP A 51 6.09 12.77 26.35
C ASP A 51 5.54 11.51 25.67
N VAL A 52 4.89 11.68 24.51
CA VAL A 52 4.33 10.59 23.72
C VAL A 52 5.44 9.69 23.17
N ALA A 53 6.58 10.27 22.77
CA ALA A 53 7.73 9.50 22.30
C ALA A 53 8.26 8.56 23.39
N GLN A 54 8.37 9.05 24.64
CA GLN A 54 8.82 8.23 25.76
C GLN A 54 7.86 7.08 26.07
N GLU A 55 6.56 7.34 26.08
CA GLU A 55 5.54 6.31 26.31
C GLU A 55 5.60 5.22 25.22
N ILE A 56 5.72 5.61 23.95
CA ILE A 56 5.87 4.68 22.82
C ILE A 56 7.12 3.79 23.00
N ILE A 57 8.24 4.39 23.40
CA ILE A 57 9.52 3.68 23.58
C ILE A 57 9.41 2.71 24.76
N GLU A 58 8.85 3.15 25.88
CA GLU A 58 8.67 2.33 27.07
C GLU A 58 7.75 1.13 26.78
N HIS A 59 6.60 1.38 26.14
CA HIS A 59 5.66 0.33 25.77
C HIS A 59 6.29 -0.71 24.84
N LYS A 60 6.99 -0.27 23.79
CA LYS A 60 7.67 -1.18 22.84
C LYS A 60 8.88 -1.90 23.45
N SER A 61 9.50 -1.34 24.49
CA SER A 61 10.66 -1.95 25.16
C SER A 61 10.27 -2.95 26.24
N THR A 62 9.12 -2.73 26.87
CA THR A 62 8.58 -3.56 27.95
C THR A 62 7.94 -4.84 27.41
N ASP A 63 7.17 -4.74 26.33
CA ASP A 63 6.57 -5.91 25.67
C ASP A 63 7.63 -6.69 24.86
N ALA A 64 7.82 -7.96 25.20
CA ALA A 64 8.77 -8.84 24.53
C ALA A 64 8.45 -9.06 23.03
N VAL A 65 7.17 -9.09 22.66
CA VAL A 65 6.72 -9.31 21.27
C VAL A 65 7.01 -8.08 20.43
N LEU A 66 6.65 -6.90 20.93
CA LEU A 66 6.92 -5.63 20.25
C LEU A 66 8.42 -5.34 20.20
N ARG A 67 9.17 -5.64 21.27
CA ARG A 67 10.62 -5.46 21.28
C ARG A 67 11.31 -6.27 20.19
N ARG A 68 10.85 -7.49 19.91
CA ARG A 68 11.43 -8.34 18.86
C ARG A 68 11.07 -7.88 17.45
N THR A 69 9.88 -7.33 17.26
CA THR A 69 9.31 -7.04 15.93
C THR A 69 9.39 -5.57 15.52
N GLN A 70 9.43 -4.66 16.49
CA GLN A 70 9.29 -3.22 16.31
C GLN A 70 10.42 -2.41 16.92
N VAL A 71 11.43 -3.04 17.51
CA VAL A 71 12.65 -2.39 18.01
C VAL A 71 13.85 -3.04 17.36
N LYS A 72 14.76 -2.23 16.79
CA LYS A 72 16.01 -2.72 16.22
C LYS A 72 17.13 -1.70 16.45
N ASN A 73 18.38 -2.13 16.35
CA ASN A 73 19.51 -1.22 16.38
C ASN A 73 19.65 -0.49 15.03
N HIS A 74 20.15 0.73 15.06
CA HIS A 74 20.46 1.46 13.83
C HIS A 74 21.63 0.75 13.10
N PRO A 75 21.54 0.53 11.78
CA PRO A 75 22.55 -0.21 11.02
C PRO A 75 23.95 0.43 11.12
N ASP A 76 24.02 1.76 11.00
CA ASP A 76 25.30 2.48 11.03
C ASP A 76 25.78 2.88 12.44
N CYS A 77 24.88 2.90 13.42
CA CYS A 77 25.19 3.36 14.78
C CYS A 77 24.49 2.47 15.82
N PRO A 78 25.10 1.33 16.22
CA PRO A 78 24.47 0.36 17.11
C PRO A 78 24.07 0.90 18.50
N ARG A 79 24.58 2.09 18.87
CA ARG A 79 24.20 2.80 20.10
C ARG A 79 22.80 3.42 20.01
N LEU A 80 22.32 3.68 18.80
CA LEU A 80 20.98 4.21 18.54
C LEU A 80 20.01 3.06 18.27
N ARG A 81 18.79 3.23 18.78
CA ARG A 81 17.68 2.31 18.51
C ARG A 81 16.67 2.96 17.58
N LEU A 82 16.08 2.12 16.76
CA LEU A 82 15.02 2.43 15.83
C LEU A 82 13.74 1.75 16.30
N PHE A 83 12.64 2.49 16.22
CA PHE A 83 11.31 2.07 16.60
C PHE A 83 10.41 2.12 15.36
N LEU A 84 9.67 1.04 15.11
CA LEU A 84 8.75 0.96 13.98
C LEU A 84 7.42 1.64 14.32
N CYS A 85 7.11 2.77 13.69
CA CYS A 85 5.87 3.51 13.94
C CYS A 85 5.09 3.74 12.64
N PHE A 86 3.78 3.97 12.77
CA PHE A 86 2.92 4.28 11.64
C PHE A 86 2.89 5.79 11.43
N ASP A 87 3.41 6.23 10.28
CA ASP A 87 3.47 7.64 9.90
C ASP A 87 2.38 7.92 8.87
N TYR A 88 1.41 8.77 9.24
CA TYR A 88 0.29 9.16 8.37
C TYR A 88 0.73 10.14 7.26
N GLU A 89 1.88 10.77 7.41
CA GLU A 89 2.41 11.74 6.45
C GLU A 89 3.36 11.10 5.43
N CYS A 90 3.54 9.79 5.49
CA CYS A 90 4.33 9.08 4.49
C CYS A 90 3.69 9.27 3.09
N GLU A 91 4.42 9.91 2.19
CA GLU A 91 4.06 10.00 0.79
C GLU A 91 4.80 8.85 0.08
N GLU A 92 4.07 7.80 -0.29
CA GLU A 92 4.59 6.79 -1.21
C GLU A 92 4.24 7.23 -2.63
N GLU A 93 5.27 7.41 -3.45
CA GLU A 93 5.11 7.63 -4.89
C GLU A 93 4.84 6.28 -5.54
N GLU A 94 3.58 6.03 -5.91
CA GLU A 94 3.18 4.83 -6.64
C GLU A 94 3.12 5.19 -8.12
N GLU A 95 4.12 4.75 -8.88
CA GLU A 95 4.11 4.85 -10.34
C GLU A 95 3.16 3.79 -10.91
N GLU A 96 1.88 4.15 -11.05
CA GLU A 96 0.88 3.29 -11.68
C GLU A 96 0.97 3.42 -13.21
N ASP A 97 1.73 2.52 -13.86
CA ASP A 97 1.73 2.36 -15.31
C ASP A 97 0.43 1.64 -15.77
N VAL A 98 -0.69 2.37 -15.75
CA VAL A 98 -2.01 1.88 -16.21
C VAL A 98 -1.97 1.32 -17.64
N LEU A 99 -0.94 1.68 -18.41
CA LEU A 99 -0.88 1.50 -19.85
C LEU A 99 -0.43 0.12 -20.34
N GLY A 100 0.32 -0.65 -19.52
CA GLY A 100 0.71 -2.02 -19.90
C GLY A 100 -0.50 -2.96 -20.03
N HIS A 101 -1.53 -2.74 -19.22
CA HIS A 101 -2.70 -3.61 -19.16
C HIS A 101 -3.79 -3.28 -20.20
N MET A 102 -4.01 -2.00 -20.52
CA MET A 102 -5.01 -1.61 -21.54
C MET A 102 -4.51 -1.79 -22.98
N ALA A 103 -3.22 -1.50 -23.24
CA ALA A 103 -2.61 -1.69 -24.55
C ALA A 103 -2.37 -3.16 -24.91
N SER A 104 -2.47 -4.10 -23.96
CA SER A 104 -2.40 -5.54 -24.24
C SER A 104 -3.79 -6.19 -24.34
N ALA A 105 -4.77 -5.69 -23.59
CA ALA A 105 -6.14 -6.21 -23.60
C ALA A 105 -6.94 -5.80 -24.85
N SER A 106 -6.71 -4.60 -25.41
CA SER A 106 -7.45 -4.11 -26.59
C SER A 106 -7.06 -4.80 -27.91
N TYR A 107 -5.82 -5.28 -28.04
CA TYR A 107 -5.29 -5.76 -29.32
C TYR A 107 -5.33 -7.29 -29.52
N LYS A 108 -5.94 -8.04 -28.59
CA LYS A 108 -6.33 -9.44 -28.87
C LYS A 108 -7.55 -9.55 -29.80
N HIS A 109 -8.12 -8.43 -30.26
CA HIS A 109 -9.30 -8.40 -31.13
C HIS A 109 -9.03 -7.86 -32.54
N GLY A 110 -7.89 -8.24 -33.13
CA GLY A 110 -7.56 -7.99 -34.54
C GLY A 110 -7.25 -9.26 -35.35
N GLY A 111 -7.59 -10.44 -34.82
CA GLY A 111 -7.49 -11.71 -35.55
C GLY A 111 -8.85 -12.05 -36.15
N ASP A 112 -9.01 -11.72 -37.43
CA ASP A 112 -10.07 -12.19 -38.30
C ASP A 112 -10.11 -13.73 -38.27
N HIS A 113 -11.06 -14.29 -37.53
CA HIS A 113 -11.40 -15.70 -37.60
C HIS A 113 -12.90 -15.84 -37.41
N ASP A 114 -13.57 -15.89 -38.57
CA ASP A 114 -14.94 -16.34 -38.76
C ASP A 114 -15.19 -17.64 -37.97
N GLN A 115 -16.03 -17.59 -36.93
CA GLN A 115 -16.68 -18.78 -36.37
C GLN A 115 -18.11 -18.48 -35.92
N PRO A 116 -19.09 -19.29 -36.35
CA PRO A 116 -20.49 -19.07 -36.05
C PRO A 116 -20.88 -19.63 -34.68
N GLY A 117 -21.64 -18.83 -33.93
CA GLY A 117 -22.72 -19.27 -33.06
C GLY A 117 -22.34 -19.98 -31.75
N ARG A 118 -22.53 -19.30 -30.62
CA ARG A 118 -22.84 -19.96 -29.34
C ARG A 118 -23.76 -19.12 -28.45
N ARG A 119 -25.03 -19.49 -28.57
CA ARG A 119 -26.18 -19.37 -27.66
C ARG A 119 -25.92 -18.77 -26.28
N SER A 120 -26.68 -17.72 -25.99
CA SER A 120 -26.92 -17.13 -24.67
C SER A 120 -27.45 -18.16 -23.68
N ARG A 121 -26.78 -18.28 -22.52
CA ARG A 121 -27.34 -18.93 -21.32
C ARG A 121 -27.42 -17.92 -20.18
N LYS A 122 -28.63 -17.39 -20.05
CA LYS A 122 -29.31 -16.86 -18.87
C LYS A 122 -28.74 -17.41 -17.55
N ARG A 123 -28.30 -16.53 -16.66
CA ARG A 123 -28.19 -16.82 -15.22
C ARG A 123 -28.97 -15.76 -14.44
N LYS A 124 -30.03 -16.25 -13.80
CA LYS A 124 -30.92 -15.62 -12.83
C LYS A 124 -30.31 -15.92 -11.45
N HIS A 125 -30.18 -14.93 -10.59
CA HIS A 125 -29.96 -15.09 -9.15
C HIS A 125 -30.46 -13.77 -8.53
N GLU A 126 -31.74 -13.64 -8.20
CA GLU A 126 -32.36 -14.04 -6.92
C GLU A 126 -31.58 -13.53 -5.70
N SER A 127 -32.18 -12.50 -5.12
CA SER A 127 -32.07 -11.97 -3.77
C SER A 127 -32.43 -13.00 -2.71
N ASP A 128 -31.79 -12.91 -1.54
CA ASP A 128 -32.37 -12.99 -0.18
C ASP A 128 -31.18 -13.14 0.80
N SER A 129 -30.96 -12.29 1.79
CA SER A 129 -31.74 -11.94 3.00
C SER A 129 -31.18 -12.66 4.24
N ASP A 130 -30.99 -11.85 5.28
CA ASP A 130 -31.19 -12.15 6.71
C ASP A 130 -30.14 -12.79 7.64
N SER A 131 -30.23 -12.28 8.88
CA SER A 131 -29.73 -12.73 10.20
C SER A 131 -28.40 -12.08 10.65
N GLU A 132 -28.39 -11.07 11.53
CA GLU A 132 -28.73 -11.04 12.98
C GLU A 132 -28.01 -12.12 13.79
N SER A 133 -27.42 -11.92 14.98
CA SER A 133 -27.00 -10.78 15.80
C SER A 133 -25.95 -11.34 16.82
N PRO A 134 -25.80 -10.91 18.10
CA PRO A 134 -24.48 -10.72 18.73
C PRO A 134 -24.14 -11.78 19.78
N GLU A 135 -22.87 -11.91 20.14
CA GLU A 135 -22.49 -12.65 21.35
C GLU A 135 -21.67 -11.77 22.30
N ASP A 136 -22.13 -11.85 23.53
CA ASP A 136 -21.98 -10.95 24.66
C ASP A 136 -20.86 -11.43 25.58
N SER A 137 -20.32 -10.50 26.38
CA SER A 137 -19.73 -10.76 27.72
C SER A 137 -18.45 -11.63 27.78
N SER A 138 -17.45 -11.44 28.66
CA SER A 138 -17.46 -10.95 30.03
C SER A 138 -16.01 -10.73 30.52
N SER A 139 -15.93 -9.99 31.61
CA SER A 139 -14.79 -9.53 32.39
C SER A 139 -14.00 -10.62 33.13
N SER A 140 -12.75 -10.33 33.50
CA SER A 140 -12.32 -10.36 34.92
C SER A 140 -10.86 -9.92 35.12
N SER A 141 -10.74 -8.92 35.99
CA SER A 141 -9.56 -8.46 36.70
C SER A 141 -9.04 -9.49 37.71
N SER A 142 -7.71 -9.59 37.91
CA SER A 142 -7.17 -9.93 39.24
C SER A 142 -5.82 -9.28 39.51
N SER A 143 -5.80 -8.56 40.63
CA SER A 143 -4.69 -7.88 41.28
C SER A 143 -4.11 -8.81 42.35
N SER A 144 -2.78 -8.82 42.57
CA SER A 144 -2.19 -9.29 43.82
C SER A 144 -0.82 -8.66 44.10
N GLU A 145 -0.81 -7.74 45.07
CA GLU A 145 0.35 -7.36 45.87
C GLU A 145 0.89 -8.53 46.73
N LYS A 146 2.21 -8.56 46.97
CA LYS A 146 2.89 -8.65 48.30
C LYS A 146 4.38 -8.97 48.09
N LYS A 147 5.38 -8.19 48.54
CA LYS A 147 5.78 -7.69 49.88
C LYS A 147 6.94 -8.53 50.49
N LYS A 148 8.08 -7.84 50.67
CA LYS A 148 9.18 -8.02 51.65
C LYS A 148 9.95 -9.35 51.71
N LYS A 149 11.29 -9.23 51.58
CA LYS A 149 12.19 -9.30 52.75
C LYS A 149 13.41 -8.43 52.53
#